data_AF-A0A356I7I8-F1
#
_entry.id   AF-A0A356I7I8-F1
#
_cell.length_a   1.000
_cell.length_b   1.000
_cell.length_c   1.000
_cell.angle_alpha   90.00
_cell.angle_beta   90.00
_cell.angle_gamma   90.00
#
_symmetry.space_group_name_H-M   'P 1'
#
loop_
_entity.id
_entity.type
_entity.pdbx_description
1 polymer ?
#
loop_
_entity_poly.entity_id
_entity_poly.type
_entity_poly.pdbx_seq_one_letter_code
_entity_poly.pdbx_strand_id
1 'polypeptide(L)' 'LLEYIVPDFVHVLVNGRIVKSGGKELALELEENGYEAFEGATV' A
#
# COMPACT_ATOMS: atom_id res chain seq x y z
N LEU A 1 -9.52 13.04 -12.39
CA LEU A 1 -9.09 13.95 -11.30
C LEU A 1 -8.16 13.25 -10.29
N LEU A 2 -7.59 12.08 -10.58
CA LEU A 2 -6.80 11.26 -9.64
C LEU A 2 -5.49 10.73 -10.25
N GLU A 3 -4.94 11.43 -11.25
CA GLU A 3 -3.66 11.05 -11.89
C GLU A 3 -2.47 11.92 -11.42
N TYR A 4 -2.64 12.74 -10.36
CA TYR A 4 -1.69 13.82 -10.03
C TYR A 4 -1.15 13.84 -8.60
N ILE A 5 -1.56 12.91 -7.73
CA ILE A 5 -0.96 12.76 -6.41
C ILE A 5 0.01 11.60 -6.52
N VAL A 6 1.28 11.89 -6.80
CA VAL A 6 2.36 10.93 -6.59
C VAL A 6 2.66 10.98 -5.10
N PRO A 7 2.25 9.99 -4.30
CA PRO A 7 2.64 9.97 -2.90
C PRO A 7 4.15 9.80 -2.81
N ASP A 8 4.83 10.77 -2.19
CA ASP A 8 6.25 10.63 -1.83
C ASP A 8 6.46 9.46 -0.86
N PHE A 9 5.47 9.23 0.01
CA PHE A 9 5.43 8.14 0.97
C PHE A 9 4.02 7.54 1.07
N VAL A 10 3.97 6.22 0.99
CA VAL A 10 2.81 5.35 1.16
C VAL A 10 3.07 4.48 2.37
N HIS A 11 2.15 4.51 3.33
CA HIS A 11 2.14 3.61 4.48
C HIS A 11 0.93 2.69 4.39
N VAL A 12 1.16 1.38 4.39
CA VAL A 12 0.12 0.37 4.42
C VAL A 12 -0.17 0.06 5.88
N LEU A 13 -1.38 0.41 6.34
CA LEU A 13 -1.88 0.04 7.65
C LEU A 13 -2.76 -1.20 7.56
N VAL A 14 -2.44 -2.21 8.35
CA VAL A 14 -3.26 -3.43 8.53
C VAL A 14 -3.40 -3.69 10.03
N ASN A 15 -4.63 -3.96 10.48
CA ASN A 15 -4.93 -4.24 11.89
C ASN A 15 -4.36 -3.18 12.88
N GLY A 16 -4.38 -1.91 12.49
CA GLY A 16 -3.88 -0.80 13.32
C GLY A 16 -2.35 -0.73 13.44
N ARG A 17 -1.60 -1.47 12.61
CA ARG A 17 -0.14 -1.41 12.54
C ARG A 17 0.32 -1.14 11.11
N ILE A 18 1.41 -0.41 10.96
CA ILE A 18 2.04 -0.19 9.65
C ILE A 18 2.80 -1.47 9.29
N VAL A 19 2.37 -2.14 8.21
CA VAL A 19 3.00 -3.40 7.75
C VAL A 19 4.03 -3.17 6.66
N LYS A 20 3.85 -2.12 5.83
CA LYS A 20 4.84 -1.74 4.81
C LYS A 20 4.80 -0.24 4.59
N SER A 21 5.96 0.31 4.26
CA SER A 21 6.14 1.72 3.91
C SER A 21 6.99 1.76 2.65
N GLY A 22 6.62 2.60 1.69
CA GLY A 22 7.32 2.72 0.42
C GLY A 22 6.93 3.98 -0.31
N GLY A 23 7.59 4.27 -1.44
CA GLY A 23 7.19 5.38 -2.30
C GLY A 23 6.06 5.00 -3.25
N LYS A 24 5.97 5.73 -4.36
CA LYS A 24 5.04 5.46 -5.46
C LYS A 24 5.04 4.01 -5.98
N GLU A 25 6.16 3.31 -5.85
CA GLU A 25 6.31 1.91 -6.28
C GLU A 25 5.35 1.00 -5.52
N LEU A 26 5.13 1.28 -4.23
CA LEU A 26 4.19 0.52 -3.42
C LEU A 26 2.74 0.74 -3.87
N ALA A 27 2.40 1.95 -4.32
CA ALA A 27 1.07 2.24 -4.87
C ALA A 27 0.84 1.49 -6.19
N LEU A 28 1.84 1.46 -7.08
CA LEU A 28 1.79 0.66 -8.31
C LEU A 28 1.64 -0.84 -8.02
N GLU A 29 2.42 -1.35 -7.05
CA GLU A 29 2.38 -2.75 -6.63
C GLU A 29 0.99 -3.13 -6.07
N LEU A 30 0.35 -2.21 -5.34
CA LEU A 30 -1.02 -2.35 -4.81
C LEU A 30 -2.09 -2.33 -5.90
N GLU A 31 -1.93 -1.51 -6.94
CA GLU A 31 -2.87 -1.50 -8.08
C GLU A 31 -2.76 -2.77 -8.94
N GLU A 32 -1.55 -3.30 -9.14
CA GLU A 32 -1.34 -4.53 -9.93
C GLU A 32 -1.67 -5.82 -9.18
N ASN A 33 -1.25 -5.95 -7.91
CA ASN A 33 -1.37 -7.20 -7.14
C ASN A 33 -2.52 -7.18 -6.11
N GLY A 34 -3.20 -6.05 -5.95
CA GLY A 34 -4.22 -5.87 -4.91
C GLY A 34 -3.65 -5.81 -3.48
N TYR A 35 -4.56 -5.74 -2.50
CA TYR A 35 -4.20 -5.70 -1.08
C TYR A 35 -3.83 -7.09 -0.50
N GLU A 36 -3.95 -8.16 -1.31
CA GLU A 36 -3.70 -9.55 -0.88
C GLU A 36 -2.28 -9.77 -0.35
N ALA A 37 -1.28 -9.02 -0.85
CA ALA A 37 0.09 -9.07 -0.34
C ALA A 37 0.21 -8.61 1.13
N PHE A 38 -0.79 -7.90 1.66
CA PHE A 38 -0.82 -7.32 3.00
C PHE A 38 -1.91 -7.91 3.91
N GLU A 39 -2.91 -8.60 3.35
CA GLU A 39 -3.98 -9.29 4.10
C GLU A 39 -3.53 -10.60 4.76
N GLY A 40 -2.26 -11.00 4.62
CA GLY A 40 -1.69 -12.21 5.21
C GLY A 40 -1.53 -12.21 6.74
N ALA A 41 -2.14 -11.27 7.47
CA ALA A 41 -2.08 -11.20 8.93
C ALA A 41 -3.46 -11.33 9.58
N THR A 42 -4.19 -12.40 9.22
CA THR A 42 -5.29 -12.90 10.04
C THR A 42 -4.97 -14.37 10.36
N VAL A 43 -4.36 -14.57 11.54
CA VAL A 43 -4.26 -15.87 12.22
C VAL A 43 -5.39 -16.02 13.21
#